data_AF-B4JQM1-F1
#
_entry.id   AF-B4JQM1-F1
#
_cell.length_a   1.000
_cell.length_b   1.000
_cell.length_c   1.000
_cell.angle_alpha   90.00
_cell.angle_beta   90.00
_cell.angle_gamma   90.00
#
_symmetry.space_group_name_H-M   'P 1'
#
loop_
_entity.id
_entity.type
_entity.pdbx_description
1 polymer ?
#
loop_
_entity_poly.entity_id
_entity_poly.type
_entity_poly.pdbx_seq_one_letter_code
_entity_poly.pdbx_strand_id
1 'polypeptide(L)'
;TLSKVKHRIKFQNNEQLVLNEMNFGPIEKDTVIIVIQVHRRINYLKHLISSLSKAWGISQALLVFSHDYYDEDINELVQNIDFCKVIQIFYPYSTQIYPDEFPGNHRNDCPRNISKEKAVISNCNSALYPDLYGHYREAKFTQIKHHWWWKANQVFNELKVTKYHNVKKPKNTKRNGGWSDPRDHQLCLNMTI
;
A
#
# COMPACT_ATOMS: atom_id res chain seq x y z
N THR A 1 1.71 4.97 20.45
CA THR A 1 3.17 4.77 20.24
C THR A 1 3.37 3.97 18.98
N LEU A 2 4.53 4.11 18.34
CA LEU A 2 4.86 3.42 17.07
C LEU A 2 4.66 1.91 17.14
N SER A 3 5.10 1.28 18.24
CA SER A 3 4.96 -0.16 18.46
C SER A 3 3.51 -0.63 18.51
N LYS A 4 2.60 0.19 19.08
CA LYS A 4 1.16 -0.10 19.07
C LYS A 4 0.59 -0.09 17.65
N VAL A 5 1.01 0.87 16.82
CA VAL A 5 0.57 0.94 15.41
C VAL A 5 1.10 -0.26 14.62
N LYS A 6 2.39 -0.59 14.74
CA LYS A 6 2.97 -1.80 14.12
C LYS A 6 2.22 -3.07 14.52
N HIS A 7 1.89 -3.21 15.81
CA HIS A 7 1.16 -4.37 16.32
C HIS A 7 -0.26 -4.46 15.74
N ARG A 8 -0.98 -3.33 15.66
CA ARG A 8 -2.34 -3.28 15.08
C ARG A 8 -2.35 -3.60 13.59
N ILE A 9 -1.42 -3.03 12.83
CA ILE A 9 -1.25 -3.35 11.40
C ILE A 9 -1.04 -4.85 11.21
N LYS A 10 -0.13 -5.45 11.99
CA LYS A 10 0.13 -6.90 11.92
C LYS A 10 -1.11 -7.71 12.29
N PHE A 11 -1.80 -7.33 13.37
CA PHE A 11 -3.01 -8.01 13.81
C PHE A 11 -4.10 -7.97 12.74
N GLN A 12 -4.46 -6.79 12.23
CA GLN A 12 -5.52 -6.63 11.23
C GLN A 12 -5.21 -7.35 9.91
N ASN A 13 -3.96 -7.28 9.44
CA ASN A 13 -3.55 -8.00 8.23
C ASN A 13 -3.60 -9.53 8.38
N ASN A 14 -3.40 -10.05 9.60
CA ASN A 14 -3.49 -11.48 9.87
C ASN A 14 -4.94 -11.96 9.98
N GLU A 15 -5.79 -11.18 10.66
CA GLU A 15 -7.20 -11.49 10.84
C GLU A 15 -7.94 -11.49 9.51
N GLN A 16 -7.67 -10.50 8.65
CA GLN A 16 -8.36 -10.30 7.36
C GLN A 16 -9.88 -10.27 7.51
N LEU A 17 -10.39 -9.57 8.52
CA LEU A 17 -11.81 -9.48 8.82
C LEU A 17 -12.58 -8.82 7.66
N VAL A 18 -13.56 -9.54 7.11
CA VAL A 18 -14.54 -9.00 6.16
C VAL A 18 -15.73 -8.48 6.93
N LEU A 19 -16.00 -7.19 6.79
CA LEU A 19 -17.18 -6.53 7.35
C LEU A 19 -18.40 -6.77 6.45
N ASN A 20 -19.57 -6.83 7.09
CA ASN A 20 -20.88 -6.92 6.46
C ASN A 20 -21.15 -8.19 5.63
N GLU A 21 -20.33 -9.23 5.76
CA GLU A 21 -20.55 -10.50 5.03
C GLU A 21 -21.92 -11.12 5.36
N MET A 22 -22.35 -11.08 6.63
CA MET A 22 -23.68 -11.57 7.02
C MET A 22 -24.84 -10.81 6.36
N ASN A 23 -24.64 -9.53 6.01
CA ASN A 23 -25.69 -8.69 5.43
C ASN A 23 -25.74 -8.79 3.89
N PHE A 24 -24.59 -9.06 3.25
CA PHE A 24 -24.44 -9.03 1.78
C PHE A 24 -24.07 -10.38 1.17
N GLY A 25 -24.16 -11.46 1.96
CA GLY A 25 -23.83 -12.81 1.53
C GLY A 25 -22.33 -13.06 1.35
N PRO A 26 -21.93 -14.32 1.08
CA PRO A 26 -20.53 -14.71 0.95
C PRO A 26 -19.85 -14.06 -0.26
N ILE A 27 -18.51 -14.11 -0.29
CA ILE A 27 -17.72 -13.72 -1.45
C ILE A 27 -17.66 -14.89 -2.44
N GLU A 28 -18.18 -14.67 -3.64
CA GLU A 28 -18.22 -15.66 -4.72
C GLU A 28 -17.04 -15.49 -5.70
N LYS A 29 -16.82 -16.48 -6.58
CA LYS A 29 -15.65 -16.55 -7.48
C LYS A 29 -15.61 -15.43 -8.53
N ASP A 30 -16.75 -14.84 -8.84
CA ASP A 30 -16.97 -13.77 -9.81
C ASP A 30 -17.33 -12.45 -9.14
N THR A 31 -17.34 -12.38 -7.80
CA THR A 31 -17.55 -11.14 -7.05
C THR A 31 -16.57 -10.07 -7.53
N VAL A 32 -17.08 -8.91 -7.91
CA VAL A 32 -16.22 -7.78 -8.31
C VAL A 32 -15.48 -7.24 -7.09
N ILE A 33 -14.14 -7.18 -7.18
CA ILE A 33 -13.28 -6.65 -6.12
C ILE A 33 -12.72 -5.30 -6.56
N ILE A 34 -12.96 -4.27 -5.76
CA ILE A 34 -12.44 -2.92 -6.00
C ILE A 34 -11.41 -2.62 -4.92
N VAL A 35 -10.17 -2.34 -5.34
CA VAL A 35 -9.06 -2.02 -4.43
C VAL A 35 -8.80 -0.53 -4.43
N ILE A 36 -8.94 0.12 -3.27
CA ILE A 36 -8.75 1.55 -3.07
C ILE A 36 -7.43 1.78 -2.32
N GLN A 37 -6.52 2.55 -2.90
CA GLN A 37 -5.30 2.99 -2.21
C GLN A 37 -5.58 4.24 -1.37
N VAL A 38 -5.46 4.13 -0.06
CA VAL A 38 -5.77 5.16 0.94
C VAL A 38 -4.47 5.68 1.57
N HIS A 39 -4.38 7.01 1.69
CA HIS A 39 -3.32 7.71 2.40
C HIS A 39 -3.89 8.48 3.60
N ARG A 40 -3.89 9.83 3.55
CA ARG A 40 -4.30 10.71 4.67
C ARG A 40 -5.42 11.70 4.32
N ARG A 41 -6.00 11.59 3.12
CA ARG A 41 -6.92 12.58 2.57
C ARG A 41 -8.38 12.21 2.85
N ILE A 42 -8.79 12.31 4.12
CA ILE A 42 -10.13 11.87 4.57
C ILE A 42 -11.29 12.53 3.81
N ASN A 43 -11.20 13.82 3.47
CA ASN A 43 -12.28 14.51 2.73
C ASN A 43 -12.50 13.91 1.33
N TYR A 44 -11.42 13.59 0.62
CA TYR A 44 -11.52 12.91 -0.68
C TYR A 44 -12.05 11.48 -0.53
N LEU A 45 -11.66 10.79 0.55
CA LEU A 45 -12.19 9.46 0.86
C LEU A 45 -13.70 9.49 1.14
N LYS A 46 -14.20 10.48 1.88
CA LYS A 46 -15.64 10.70 2.11
C LYS A 46 -16.40 10.87 0.79
N HIS A 47 -15.86 11.69 -0.12
CA HIS A 47 -16.48 11.87 -1.45
C HIS A 47 -16.50 10.57 -2.27
N LEU A 48 -15.41 9.79 -2.23
CA LEU A 48 -15.34 8.48 -2.89
C LEU A 48 -16.35 7.48 -2.30
N ILE A 49 -16.45 7.37 -0.99
CA ILE A 49 -17.41 6.47 -0.32
C ILE A 49 -18.85 6.90 -0.66
N SER A 50 -19.14 8.20 -0.63
CA SER A 50 -20.45 8.74 -0.98
C SER A 50 -20.84 8.53 -2.45
N SER A 51 -19.87 8.48 -3.38
CA SER A 51 -20.16 8.16 -4.78
C SER A 51 -20.35 6.64 -4.97
N LEU A 52 -19.54 5.82 -4.31
CA LEU A 52 -19.68 4.36 -4.34
C LEU A 52 -21.01 3.89 -3.76
N SER A 53 -21.51 4.50 -2.68
CA SER A 53 -22.79 4.13 -2.07
C SER A 53 -24.01 4.30 -3.00
N LYS A 54 -23.85 5.09 -4.07
CA LYS A 54 -24.89 5.33 -5.08
C LYS A 54 -24.68 4.52 -6.36
N ALA A 55 -23.57 3.78 -6.47
CA ALA A 55 -23.27 3.00 -7.65
C ALA A 55 -24.20 1.78 -7.74
N TRP A 56 -24.79 1.57 -8.91
CA TRP A 56 -25.66 0.42 -9.14
C TRP A 56 -24.88 -0.89 -8.98
N GLY A 57 -25.44 -1.83 -8.22
CA GLY A 57 -24.83 -3.14 -7.95
C GLY A 57 -23.70 -3.14 -6.91
N ILE A 58 -23.40 -2.02 -6.24
CA ILE A 58 -22.27 -1.93 -5.28
C ILE A 58 -22.38 -2.92 -4.12
N SER A 59 -23.59 -3.27 -3.68
CA SER A 59 -23.83 -4.21 -2.60
C SER A 59 -23.32 -5.63 -2.89
N GLN A 60 -23.12 -5.98 -4.15
CA GLN A 60 -22.58 -7.27 -4.59
C GLN A 60 -21.04 -7.28 -4.59
N ALA A 61 -20.38 -6.12 -4.56
CA ALA A 61 -18.93 -6.02 -4.63
C ALA A 61 -18.26 -6.18 -3.26
N LEU A 62 -16.95 -6.46 -3.29
CA LEU A 62 -16.05 -6.32 -2.14
C LEU A 62 -15.19 -5.07 -2.33
N LEU A 63 -15.21 -4.17 -1.36
CA LEU A 63 -14.29 -3.04 -1.30
C LEU A 63 -13.08 -3.38 -0.41
N VAL A 64 -11.88 -3.32 -0.99
CA VAL A 64 -10.61 -3.48 -0.28
C VAL A 64 -9.97 -2.11 -0.10
N PHE A 65 -9.97 -1.59 1.11
CA PHE A 65 -9.23 -0.35 1.42
C PHE A 65 -7.82 -0.70 1.87
N SER A 66 -6.83 -0.22 1.12
CA SER A 66 -5.41 -0.47 1.34
C SER A 66 -4.74 0.79 1.85
N HIS A 67 -4.31 0.80 3.11
CA HIS A 67 -3.83 1.98 3.84
C HIS A 67 -2.31 1.98 3.96
N ASP A 68 -1.64 3.09 3.65
CA ASP A 68 -0.21 3.30 4.00
C ASP A 68 0.00 4.29 5.14
N TYR A 69 -1.07 4.69 5.80
CA TYR A 69 -1.05 5.50 6.99
C TYR A 69 -2.19 5.04 7.91
N TYR A 70 -1.83 4.63 9.13
CA TYR A 70 -2.80 4.23 10.14
C TYR A 70 -3.36 5.47 10.81
N ASP A 71 -4.65 5.69 10.65
CA ASP A 71 -5.38 6.86 11.15
C ASP A 71 -6.77 6.42 11.59
N GLU A 72 -7.11 6.69 12.85
CA GLU A 72 -8.34 6.15 13.45
C GLU A 72 -9.59 6.71 12.78
N ASP A 73 -9.60 7.99 12.42
CA ASP A 73 -10.77 8.63 11.80
C ASP A 73 -11.02 8.05 10.40
N ILE A 74 -9.94 7.75 9.67
CA ILE A 74 -10.01 7.08 8.37
C ILE A 74 -10.48 5.63 8.53
N ASN A 75 -9.94 4.91 9.53
CA ASN A 75 -10.30 3.52 9.78
C ASN A 75 -11.77 3.39 10.19
N GLU A 76 -12.23 4.26 11.09
CA GLU A 76 -13.63 4.33 11.54
C GLU A 76 -14.56 4.68 10.38
N LEU A 77 -14.18 5.66 9.54
CA LEU A 77 -14.95 6.01 8.34
C LEU A 77 -15.17 4.80 7.42
N VAL A 78 -14.15 3.95 7.23
CA VAL A 78 -14.25 2.74 6.40
C VAL A 78 -15.02 1.64 7.12
N GLN A 79 -14.87 1.49 8.44
CA GLN A 79 -15.61 0.51 9.24
C GLN A 79 -17.11 0.78 9.29
N ASN A 80 -17.52 2.04 9.20
CA ASN A 80 -18.92 2.46 9.19
C ASN A 80 -19.61 2.35 7.82
N ILE A 81 -18.92 1.84 6.80
CA ILE A 81 -19.55 1.53 5.51
C ILE A 81 -20.53 0.37 5.72
N ASP A 82 -21.78 0.56 5.34
CA ASP A 82 -22.90 -0.34 5.60
C ASP A 82 -23.62 -0.82 4.32
N PHE A 83 -23.15 -0.42 3.13
CA PHE A 83 -23.82 -0.67 1.85
C PHE A 83 -23.19 -1.78 1.00
N CYS A 84 -22.06 -2.37 1.43
CA CYS A 84 -21.41 -3.51 0.78
C CYS A 84 -20.44 -4.24 1.73
N LYS A 85 -19.80 -5.30 1.23
CA LYS A 85 -18.70 -5.97 1.94
C LYS A 85 -17.44 -5.12 1.92
N VAL A 86 -16.72 -5.07 3.04
CA VAL A 86 -15.51 -4.25 3.19
C VAL A 86 -14.41 -5.03 3.89
N ILE A 87 -13.17 -4.85 3.45
CA ILE A 87 -11.98 -5.31 4.16
C ILE A 87 -10.93 -4.20 4.15
N GLN A 88 -10.19 -4.06 5.26
CA GLN A 88 -9.06 -3.15 5.38
C GLN A 88 -7.75 -3.94 5.43
N ILE A 89 -6.78 -3.50 4.64
CA ILE A 89 -5.40 -3.99 4.67
C ILE A 89 -4.44 -2.82 4.86
N PHE A 90 -3.33 -3.05 5.56
CA PHE A 90 -2.40 -2.00 5.97
C PHE A 90 -0.99 -2.29 5.48
N TYR A 91 -0.43 -1.40 4.66
CA TYR A 91 0.93 -1.52 4.14
C TYR A 91 1.94 -1.54 5.29
N PRO A 92 2.69 -2.65 5.49
CA PRO A 92 3.46 -2.88 6.71
C PRO A 92 4.86 -2.24 6.67
N TYR A 93 5.17 -1.45 5.65
CA TYR A 93 6.47 -0.76 5.52
C TYR A 93 6.32 0.73 5.22
N SER A 94 5.32 1.39 5.80
CA SER A 94 5.12 2.82 5.59
C SER A 94 6.12 3.68 6.37
N THR A 95 6.39 4.87 5.85
CA THR A 95 7.14 5.96 6.50
C THR A 95 6.59 6.31 7.90
N GLN A 96 5.29 6.09 8.15
CA GLN A 96 4.70 6.33 9.47
C GLN A 96 5.29 5.39 10.53
N ILE A 97 5.50 4.11 10.18
CA ILE A 97 6.02 3.09 11.10
C ILE A 97 7.54 2.88 10.98
N TYR A 98 8.18 3.48 9.98
CA TYR A 98 9.64 3.53 9.82
C TYR A 98 10.10 4.98 9.66
N PRO A 99 9.98 5.87 10.66
CA PRO A 99 10.24 7.29 10.47
C PRO A 99 11.71 7.63 10.22
N ASP A 100 12.63 6.90 10.87
CA ASP A 100 14.06 7.20 10.94
C ASP A 100 14.96 6.06 10.40
N GLU A 101 14.35 5.07 9.74
CA GLU A 101 15.04 3.93 9.16
C GLU A 101 14.40 3.54 7.83
N PHE A 102 15.12 2.77 7.00
CA PHE A 102 14.58 2.28 5.74
C PHE A 102 13.36 1.36 6.00
N PRO A 103 12.25 1.48 5.24
CA PRO A 103 12.07 2.28 4.02
C PRO A 103 11.50 3.70 4.21
N GLY A 104 11.48 4.25 5.42
CA GLY A 104 11.32 5.69 5.57
C GLY A 104 12.61 6.44 5.31
N ASN A 105 12.76 7.59 5.97
CA ASN A 105 13.96 8.40 5.85
C ASN A 105 15.04 7.84 6.77
N HIS A 106 16.25 7.64 6.26
CA HIS A 106 17.39 7.29 7.11
C HIS A 106 18.34 8.48 7.23
N ARG A 107 18.96 8.68 8.41
CA ARG A 107 19.87 9.82 8.65
C ARG A 107 21.07 9.88 7.68
N ASN A 108 21.51 8.71 7.22
CA ASN A 108 22.59 8.56 6.24
C ASN A 108 22.11 8.50 4.77
N ASP A 109 20.84 8.74 4.46
CA ASP A 109 20.40 8.79 3.06
C ASP A 109 21.02 10.00 2.35
N CYS A 110 21.46 9.81 1.09
CA CYS A 110 22.01 10.91 0.30
C CYS A 110 20.96 12.02 0.09
N PRO A 111 21.32 13.30 0.27
CA PRO A 111 20.43 14.41 -0.04
C PRO A 111 19.98 14.34 -1.51
N ARG A 112 18.70 14.57 -1.78
CA ARG A 112 18.10 14.40 -3.11
C ARG A 112 18.93 14.98 -4.26
N ASN A 113 19.48 16.17 -4.10
CA ASN A 113 20.15 16.93 -5.16
C ASN A 113 21.69 17.00 -4.99
N ILE A 114 22.28 16.19 -4.11
CA ILE A 114 23.74 16.12 -4.03
C ILE A 114 24.30 15.53 -5.34
N SER A 115 25.46 15.98 -5.80
CA SER A 115 26.10 15.35 -6.96
C SER A 115 26.63 13.97 -6.59
N LYS A 116 26.79 13.08 -7.57
CA LYS A 116 27.28 11.71 -7.33
C LYS A 116 28.66 11.69 -6.71
N GLU A 117 29.54 12.58 -7.14
CA GLU A 117 30.91 12.72 -6.64
C GLU A 117 30.89 13.08 -5.15
N LYS A 118 30.08 14.07 -4.78
CA LYS A 118 29.90 14.49 -3.38
C LYS A 118 29.23 13.41 -2.54
N ALA A 119 28.25 12.69 -3.09
CA ALA A 119 27.59 11.57 -2.42
C ALA A 119 28.59 10.48 -2.04
N VAL A 120 29.44 10.08 -3.00
CA VAL A 120 30.48 9.07 -2.80
C VAL A 120 31.50 9.52 -1.75
N ILE A 121 31.94 10.79 -1.79
CA ILE A 121 32.83 11.36 -0.76
C ILE A 121 32.17 11.34 0.63
N SER A 122 30.88 11.68 0.71
CA SER A 122 30.13 11.68 1.98
C SER A 122 29.78 10.28 2.49
N ASN A 123 30.01 9.23 1.69
CA ASN A 123 29.68 7.84 2.00
C ASN A 123 28.21 7.65 2.48
N CYS A 124 27.29 8.40 1.88
CA CYS A 124 25.86 8.27 2.17
C CYS A 124 25.26 7.02 1.52
N ASN A 125 24.15 6.53 2.07
CA ASN A 125 23.46 5.35 1.57
C ASN A 125 23.05 5.54 0.10
N SER A 126 23.32 4.50 -0.69
CA SER A 126 23.01 4.48 -2.12
C SER A 126 23.72 5.57 -2.93
N ALA A 127 24.84 6.12 -2.46
CA ALA A 127 25.63 7.14 -3.16
C ALA A 127 25.95 6.78 -4.62
N LEU A 128 26.16 5.50 -4.93
CA LEU A 128 26.46 5.03 -6.29
C LEU A 128 25.23 4.95 -7.20
N TYR A 129 24.03 5.13 -6.66
CA TYR A 129 22.75 4.84 -7.31
C TYR A 129 21.78 6.05 -7.35
N PRO A 130 22.17 7.21 -7.92
CA PRO A 130 21.21 8.25 -8.27
C PRO A 130 20.28 7.78 -9.40
N ASP A 131 19.12 8.40 -9.53
CA ASP A 131 18.16 8.13 -10.60
C ASP A 131 18.69 8.57 -11.99
N LEU A 132 17.88 8.35 -13.04
CA LEU A 132 18.20 8.74 -14.41
C LEU A 132 18.50 10.24 -14.56
N TYR A 133 18.00 11.07 -13.65
CA TYR A 133 18.15 12.52 -13.63
C TYR A 133 19.18 13.00 -12.60
N GLY A 134 19.93 12.09 -11.97
CA GLY A 134 20.96 12.42 -10.98
C GLY A 134 20.43 12.68 -9.58
N HIS A 135 19.18 12.33 -9.27
CA HIS A 135 18.58 12.56 -7.96
C HIS A 135 18.56 11.32 -7.07
N TYR A 136 18.66 11.54 -5.76
CA TYR A 136 18.58 10.48 -4.76
C TYR A 136 17.17 10.28 -4.22
N ARG A 137 16.99 9.12 -3.59
CA ARG A 137 15.76 8.61 -3.00
C ARG A 137 15.09 9.62 -2.05
N GLU A 138 13.78 9.77 -2.18
CA GLU A 138 12.91 10.40 -1.18
C GLU A 138 11.82 9.42 -0.74
N ALA A 139 11.77 9.12 0.56
CA ALA A 139 10.92 8.05 1.10
C ALA A 139 9.42 8.27 0.85
N LYS A 140 8.95 9.51 0.86
CA LYS A 140 7.53 9.85 0.58
C LYS A 140 7.11 9.45 -0.84
N PHE A 141 8.02 9.51 -1.80
CA PHE A 141 7.75 9.18 -3.19
C PHE A 141 7.92 7.68 -3.45
N THR A 142 8.89 7.01 -2.80
CA THR A 142 9.05 5.55 -2.91
C THR A 142 7.84 4.81 -2.35
N GLN A 143 7.31 5.28 -1.21
CA GLN A 143 6.19 4.64 -0.52
C GLN A 143 5.00 4.41 -1.44
N ILE A 144 4.65 5.37 -2.31
CA ILE A 144 3.49 5.25 -3.20
C ILE A 144 3.62 4.02 -4.12
N LYS A 145 4.82 3.80 -4.68
CA LYS A 145 5.10 2.67 -5.56
C LYS A 145 5.19 1.36 -4.78
N HIS A 146 5.83 1.37 -3.62
CA HIS A 146 5.92 0.18 -2.78
C HIS A 146 4.56 -0.28 -2.29
N HIS A 147 3.74 0.64 -1.79
CA HIS A 147 2.36 0.37 -1.42
C HIS A 147 1.58 -0.18 -2.61
N TRP A 148 1.80 0.37 -3.82
CA TRP A 148 1.12 -0.13 -5.01
C TRP A 148 1.47 -1.58 -5.34
N TRP A 149 2.76 -1.92 -5.29
CA TRP A 149 3.24 -3.27 -5.57
C TRP A 149 2.82 -4.26 -4.47
N TRP A 150 3.02 -3.89 -3.21
CA TRP A 150 2.61 -4.69 -2.06
C TRP A 150 1.12 -5.02 -2.09
N LYS A 151 0.25 -4.02 -2.28
CA LYS A 151 -1.20 -4.28 -2.20
C LYS A 151 -1.68 -5.16 -3.36
N ALA A 152 -1.03 -5.09 -4.51
CA ALA A 152 -1.33 -5.99 -5.63
C ALA A 152 -1.02 -7.44 -5.22
N ASN A 153 0.20 -7.72 -4.75
CA ASN A 153 0.56 -9.06 -4.28
C ASN A 153 -0.31 -9.52 -3.11
N GLN A 154 -0.59 -8.63 -2.15
CA GLN A 154 -1.45 -8.94 -1.01
C GLN A 154 -2.85 -9.37 -1.48
N VAL A 155 -3.46 -8.64 -2.41
CA VAL A 155 -4.80 -8.95 -2.91
C VAL A 155 -4.81 -10.21 -3.78
N PHE A 156 -3.79 -10.43 -4.62
CA PHE A 156 -3.79 -11.58 -5.54
C PHE A 156 -3.30 -12.89 -4.91
N ASN A 157 -2.43 -12.83 -3.90
CA ASN A 157 -1.75 -14.01 -3.37
C ASN A 157 -2.11 -14.30 -1.90
N GLU A 158 -2.26 -13.27 -1.07
CA GLU A 158 -2.30 -13.42 0.40
C GLU A 158 -3.70 -13.32 1.02
N LEU A 159 -4.64 -12.62 0.35
CA LEU A 159 -6.00 -12.50 0.86
C LEU A 159 -6.74 -13.85 0.75
N LYS A 160 -7.22 -14.36 1.89
CA LYS A 160 -7.96 -15.62 1.96
C LYS A 160 -9.19 -15.61 1.06
N VAL A 161 -9.85 -14.46 0.99
CA VAL A 161 -11.10 -14.24 0.22
C VAL A 161 -10.89 -14.23 -1.29
N THR A 162 -9.67 -14.01 -1.77
CA THR A 162 -9.34 -13.97 -3.21
C THR A 162 -8.69 -15.27 -3.70
N LYS A 163 -8.38 -16.20 -2.80
CA LYS A 163 -7.69 -17.46 -3.11
C LYS A 163 -8.34 -18.29 -4.23
N TYR A 164 -9.67 -18.24 -4.34
CA TYR A 164 -10.44 -18.99 -5.33
C TYR A 164 -11.03 -18.12 -6.45
N HIS A 165 -10.57 -16.86 -6.54
CA HIS A 165 -11.01 -15.93 -7.56
C HIS A 165 -10.36 -16.27 -8.91
N ASN A 166 -11.07 -16.03 -10.01
CA ASN A 166 -10.57 -16.34 -11.36
C ASN A 166 -9.53 -15.29 -11.81
N VAL A 167 -8.27 -15.46 -11.40
CA VAL A 167 -7.19 -14.55 -11.79
C VAL A 167 -6.67 -14.88 -13.20
N LYS A 168 -6.83 -13.96 -14.15
CA LYS A 168 -6.12 -14.03 -15.44
C LYS A 168 -4.67 -13.60 -15.24
N LYS A 169 -3.70 -14.42 -15.68
CA LYS A 169 -2.28 -14.09 -15.58
C LYS A 169 -1.99 -12.76 -16.33
N PRO A 170 -1.32 -11.79 -15.68
CA PRO A 170 -0.92 -10.57 -16.36
C PRO A 170 0.12 -10.88 -17.46
N LYS A 171 0.01 -10.19 -18.59
CA LYS A 171 1.02 -10.23 -19.66
C LYS A 171 2.25 -9.44 -19.22
N ASN A 172 3.45 -9.87 -19.65
CA ASN A 172 4.71 -9.16 -19.38
C ASN A 172 4.59 -7.68 -19.76
N THR A 173 4.69 -6.80 -18.77
CA THR A 173 4.69 -5.35 -18.96
C THR A 173 6.12 -4.80 -19.02
N LYS A 174 6.31 -3.74 -19.80
CA LYS A 174 7.57 -2.98 -19.88
C LYS A 174 8.07 -2.57 -18.49
N ARG A 175 9.40 -2.54 -18.32
CA ARG A 175 10.05 -2.00 -17.11
C ARG A 175 9.70 -0.51 -17.00
N ASN A 176 8.94 -0.13 -15.98
CA ASN A 176 8.63 1.26 -15.68
C ASN A 176 9.33 1.70 -14.37
N GLY A 177 10.10 2.79 -14.45
CA GLY A 177 10.52 3.55 -13.28
C GLY A 177 12.00 3.95 -13.29
N GLY A 178 12.26 5.25 -13.10
CA GLY A 178 13.59 5.80 -12.83
C GLY A 178 13.96 5.71 -11.35
N TRP A 179 13.82 4.54 -10.73
CA TRP A 179 14.24 4.33 -9.33
C TRP A 179 15.46 3.41 -9.34
N SER A 180 16.58 3.90 -8.85
CA SER A 180 17.90 3.26 -8.90
C SER A 180 18.34 2.66 -7.56
N ASP A 181 17.72 3.04 -6.44
CA ASP A 181 18.13 2.59 -5.10
C ASP A 181 17.91 1.07 -4.96
N PRO A 182 18.98 0.27 -4.77
CA PRO A 182 18.87 -1.19 -4.70
C PRO A 182 18.05 -1.68 -3.50
N ARG A 183 17.96 -0.90 -2.41
CA ARG A 183 17.18 -1.26 -1.23
C ARG A 183 15.69 -1.30 -1.56
N ASP A 184 15.23 -0.34 -2.37
CA ASP A 184 13.84 -0.30 -2.83
C ASP A 184 13.54 -1.48 -3.79
N HIS A 185 14.48 -1.88 -4.64
CA HIS A 185 14.32 -3.07 -5.49
C HIS A 185 14.21 -4.34 -4.64
N GLN A 186 15.10 -4.50 -3.66
CA GLN A 186 15.07 -5.65 -2.76
C GLN A 186 13.77 -5.71 -1.96
N LEU A 187 13.28 -4.58 -1.46
CA LEU A 187 11.99 -4.52 -0.77
C LEU A 187 10.84 -4.98 -1.70
N CYS A 188 10.82 -4.52 -2.96
CA CYS A 188 9.82 -4.98 -3.93
C CYS A 188 9.85 -6.50 -4.12
N LEU A 189 11.05 -7.08 -4.26
CA LEU A 189 11.23 -8.52 -4.44
C LEU A 189 10.75 -9.30 -3.21
N ASN A 190 11.08 -8.83 -2.00
CA ASN A 190 10.64 -9.45 -0.75
C ASN A 190 9.11 -9.44 -0.56
N MET A 191 8.40 -8.51 -1.21
CA MET A 191 6.93 -8.41 -1.17
C MET A 191 6.23 -9.25 -2.24
N THR A 192 6.97 -10.05 -3.03
CA THR A 192 6.43 -10.85 -4.16
C THR A 192 6.39 -12.35 -3.86
N ILE A 193 6.90 -12.77 -2.70
CA ILE A 193 7.08 -14.17 -2.31
C ILE A 193 5.79 -14.72 -1.70
#